data_AF-A0A941PNM0-F1
#
_entry.id   AF-A0A941PNM0-F1
#
_cell.length_a   1.000
_cell.length_b   1.000
_cell.length_c   1.000
_cell.angle_alpha   90.00
_cell.angle_beta   90.00
_cell.angle_gamma   90.00
#
_symmetry.space_group_name_H-M   'P 1'
#
loop_
_entity.id
_entity.type
_entity.pdbx_description
1 polymer ?
#
loop_
_entity_poly.entity_id
_entity_poly.type
_entity_poly.pdbx_seq_one_letter_code
_entity_poly.pdbx_strand_id
1 'polypeptide(L)'
;QVCLCSERVYVERPIFERFVAALKARTEALKIGWPDEPGVDMGSLISREHREKVLSYYRLAVEEGATVVAGGGVPHFGDERDGGAFVQPTIWTGLPDGARCLNEEVFGPVCHIAPFDSEDEVIRRANASDYGLAASVWTTNLSRAHRVGPRLHVGIVWVNTWFSRDLRTPFGGVKLSGIGREGGRWSLDFYSETSNICIKV
;
A
#
# COMPACT_ATOMS: atom_id res chain seq x y z
N GLN A 1 5.33 6.32 3.66
CA GLN A 1 6.25 6.45 2.51
C GLN A 1 7.06 5.16 2.40
N VAL A 2 6.36 4.06 2.08
CA VAL A 2 6.93 2.70 2.04
C VAL A 2 6.31 2.02 0.83
N CYS A 3 7.11 1.31 0.03
CA CYS A 3 6.64 0.62 -1.17
C CYS A 3 5.57 -0.46 -0.89
N LEU A 4 5.48 -0.93 0.35
CA LEU A 4 4.54 -1.96 0.79
C LEU A 4 3.20 -1.39 1.29
N CYS A 5 3.02 -0.07 1.32
CA CYS A 5 1.77 0.56 1.75
C CYS A 5 0.61 0.17 0.82
N SER A 6 -0.58 -0.01 1.39
CA SER A 6 -1.79 -0.39 0.66
C SER A 6 -2.56 0.84 0.19
N GLU A 7 -2.27 1.33 -1.02
CA GLU A 7 -3.02 2.45 -1.63
C GLU A 7 -4.37 2.01 -2.22
N ARG A 8 -4.57 0.71 -2.45
CA ARG A 8 -5.86 0.10 -2.84
C ARG A 8 -6.34 -0.86 -1.77
N VAL A 9 -7.60 -0.74 -1.35
CA VAL A 9 -8.25 -1.60 -0.35
C VAL A 9 -9.58 -2.10 -0.91
N TYR A 10 -9.79 -3.41 -0.86
CA TYR A 10 -11.04 -4.04 -1.26
C TYR A 10 -11.71 -4.67 -0.04
N VAL A 11 -12.98 -4.35 0.18
CA VAL A 11 -13.73 -4.81 1.36
C VAL A 11 -15.02 -5.49 0.91
N GLU A 12 -15.34 -6.65 1.51
CA GLU A 12 -16.55 -7.41 1.14
C GLU A 12 -17.79 -6.55 1.44
N ARG A 13 -18.70 -6.42 0.46
CA ARG A 13 -19.81 -5.45 0.49
C ARG A 13 -20.61 -5.41 1.80
N PRO A 14 -20.93 -6.54 2.47
CA PRO A 14 -21.70 -6.52 3.73
C PRO A 14 -21.06 -5.73 4.87
N ILE A 15 -19.74 -5.50 4.84
CA ILE A 15 -19.02 -4.75 5.87
C ILE A 15 -18.38 -3.46 5.35
N PHE A 16 -18.56 -3.12 4.08
CA PHE A 16 -17.91 -1.97 3.43
C PHE A 16 -18.17 -0.65 4.18
N GLU A 17 -19.44 -0.27 4.37
CA GLU A 17 -19.79 1.00 5.04
C GLU A 17 -19.25 1.08 6.48
N ARG A 18 -19.38 -0.02 7.23
CA ARG A 18 -18.86 -0.11 8.59
C ARG A 18 -17.34 0.01 8.62
N PHE A 19 -16.65 -0.60 7.67
CA PHE A 19 -15.19 -0.52 7.56
C PHE A 19 -14.73 0.89 7.23
N VAL A 20 -15.35 1.54 6.24
CA VAL A 20 -15.03 2.93 5.84
C VAL A 20 -15.23 3.87 7.03
N ALA A 21 -16.35 3.78 7.73
CA ALA A 21 -16.64 4.61 8.90
C ALA A 21 -15.64 4.37 10.05
N ALA A 22 -15.31 3.12 10.32
CA ALA A 22 -14.35 2.77 11.37
C ALA A 22 -12.93 3.24 11.03
N LEU A 23 -12.50 3.06 9.78
CA LEU A 23 -11.18 3.50 9.34
C LEU A 23 -11.09 5.03 9.33
N LYS A 24 -12.12 5.73 8.86
CA LYS A 24 -12.23 7.20 8.96
C LYS A 24 -11.98 7.69 10.39
N ALA A 25 -12.71 7.14 11.36
CA ALA A 25 -12.58 7.55 12.76
C ALA A 25 -11.15 7.34 13.30
N ARG A 26 -10.47 6.27 12.89
CA ARG A 26 -9.08 6.00 13.28
C ARG A 26 -8.11 6.94 12.56
N THR A 27 -8.34 7.23 11.29
CA THR A 27 -7.54 8.16 10.49
C THR A 27 -7.61 9.59 11.01
N GLU A 28 -8.80 10.07 11.39
CA GLU A 28 -9.00 11.41 11.97
C GLU A 28 -8.42 11.53 13.39
N ALA A 29 -8.25 10.40 14.09
CA ALA A 29 -7.63 10.36 15.41
C ALA A 29 -6.09 10.33 15.36
N LEU A 30 -5.47 10.17 14.18
CA LEU A 30 -4.01 10.16 14.05
C LEU A 30 -3.43 11.52 14.41
N LYS A 31 -2.45 11.52 15.32
CA LYS A 31 -1.71 12.71 15.70
C LYS A 31 -0.58 12.97 14.70
N ILE A 32 -0.70 14.09 13.99
CA ILE A 32 0.31 14.56 13.03
C ILE A 32 1.17 15.62 13.72
N GLY A 33 2.49 15.47 13.73
CA GLY A 33 3.33 16.40 14.47
C GLY A 33 4.83 16.13 14.39
N TRP A 34 5.53 16.59 15.41
CA TRP A 34 6.98 16.45 15.50
C TRP A 34 7.40 15.02 15.86
N PRO A 35 8.58 14.55 15.40
CA PRO A 35 9.05 13.19 15.69
C PRO A 35 9.21 12.86 17.17
N ASP A 36 9.50 13.85 18.01
CA ASP A 36 9.71 13.73 19.45
C ASP A 36 8.44 14.07 20.26
N GLU A 37 7.34 14.42 19.60
CA GLU A 37 6.09 14.75 20.28
C GLU A 37 5.43 13.48 20.84
N PRO A 38 5.07 13.44 22.15
CA PRO A 38 4.43 12.27 22.73
C PRO A 38 3.16 11.87 21.99
N GLY A 39 3.09 10.59 21.61
CA GLY A 39 1.93 10.01 20.91
C GLY A 39 1.77 10.45 19.47
N VAL A 40 2.80 11.00 18.81
CA VAL A 40 2.78 11.26 17.37
C VAL A 40 2.63 9.94 16.60
N ASP A 41 1.71 9.91 15.63
CA ASP A 41 1.49 8.77 14.75
C ASP A 41 2.12 8.99 13.37
N MET A 42 2.18 10.24 12.91
CA MET A 42 2.63 10.57 11.56
C MET A 42 3.44 11.87 11.51
N GLY A 43 4.62 11.80 10.87
CA GLY A 43 5.45 12.96 10.55
C GLY A 43 5.14 13.55 9.17
N SER A 44 6.02 14.43 8.67
CA SER A 44 5.88 15.01 7.33
C SER A 44 6.23 14.02 6.22
N LEU A 45 5.92 14.38 4.98
CA LEU A 45 6.57 13.78 3.82
C LEU A 45 8.05 14.15 3.79
N ILE A 46 8.82 13.46 2.95
CA ILE A 46 10.28 13.63 2.86
C ILE A 46 10.70 15.01 2.36
N SER A 47 9.91 15.64 1.49
CA SER A 47 10.24 16.95 0.91
C SER A 47 8.97 17.69 0.44
N ARG A 48 9.11 19.00 0.22
CA ARG A 48 8.03 19.83 -0.34
C ARG A 48 7.69 19.45 -1.79
N GLU A 49 8.68 19.06 -2.58
CA GLU A 49 8.48 18.54 -3.94
C GLU A 49 7.65 17.26 -3.93
N HIS A 50 7.96 16.32 -3.02
CA HIS A 50 7.14 15.11 -2.86
C HIS A 50 5.73 15.45 -2.38
N ARG A 51 5.58 16.44 -1.49
CA ARG A 51 4.27 16.97 -1.10
C ARG A 51 3.50 17.51 -2.30
N GLU A 52 4.14 18.25 -3.21
CA GLU A 52 3.47 18.77 -4.42
C GLU A 52 2.98 17.65 -5.33
N LYS A 53 3.76 16.57 -5.51
CA LYS A 53 3.31 15.34 -6.17
C LYS A 53 2.08 14.76 -5.46
N VAL A 54 2.15 14.52 -4.16
CA VAL A 54 1.03 13.90 -3.41
C VAL A 54 -0.24 14.77 -3.51
N LEU A 55 -0.11 16.09 -3.35
CA LEU A 55 -1.24 17.02 -3.46
C LEU A 55 -1.79 17.12 -4.89
N SER A 56 -0.98 16.89 -5.93
CA SER A 56 -1.50 16.81 -7.29
C SER A 56 -2.40 15.59 -7.49
N TYR A 57 -2.08 14.45 -6.89
CA TYR A 57 -2.98 13.29 -6.86
C TYR A 57 -4.22 13.53 -6.00
N TYR A 58 -4.14 14.32 -4.93
CA TYR A 58 -5.32 14.68 -4.13
C TYR A 58 -6.31 15.50 -4.95
N ARG A 59 -5.81 16.42 -5.78
CA ARG A 59 -6.64 17.16 -6.75
C ARG A 59 -7.17 16.23 -7.85
N LEU A 60 -6.31 15.38 -8.43
CA LEU A 60 -6.69 14.43 -9.47
C LEU A 60 -7.81 13.49 -9.00
N ALA A 61 -7.76 13.00 -7.77
CA ALA A 61 -8.80 12.13 -7.23
C ALA A 61 -10.17 12.81 -7.26
N VAL A 62 -10.25 14.10 -6.90
CA VAL A 62 -11.49 14.88 -6.97
C VAL A 62 -11.93 15.08 -8.42
N GLU A 63 -11.00 15.37 -9.33
CA GLU A 63 -11.26 15.49 -10.77
C GLU A 63 -11.79 14.16 -11.38
N GLU A 64 -11.30 13.02 -10.89
CA GLU A 64 -11.75 11.67 -11.28
C GLU A 64 -13.05 11.23 -10.57
N GLY A 65 -13.63 12.07 -9.71
CA GLY A 65 -14.93 11.84 -9.07
C GLY A 65 -14.86 11.09 -7.73
N ALA A 66 -13.71 11.09 -7.05
CA ALA A 66 -13.60 10.50 -5.72
C ALA A 66 -14.49 11.21 -4.70
N THR A 67 -15.09 10.42 -3.81
CA THR A 67 -15.56 10.92 -2.52
C THR A 67 -14.38 10.96 -1.56
N VAL A 68 -14.07 12.15 -1.02
CA VAL A 68 -13.03 12.32 0.01
C VAL A 68 -13.67 12.04 1.38
N VAL A 69 -13.33 10.88 1.95
CA VAL A 69 -13.90 10.42 3.24
C VAL A 69 -13.23 11.09 4.43
N ALA A 70 -11.91 11.27 4.34
CA ALA A 70 -11.05 11.93 5.33
C ALA A 70 -9.83 12.55 4.63
N GLY A 71 -9.27 13.60 5.23
CA GLY A 71 -8.05 14.25 4.72
C GLY A 71 -8.28 15.00 3.41
N GLY A 72 -7.36 14.83 2.46
CA GLY A 72 -7.39 15.47 1.14
C GLY A 72 -6.65 16.80 1.05
N GLY A 73 -5.95 17.22 2.11
CA GLY A 73 -5.23 18.49 2.13
C GLY A 73 -3.97 18.49 2.98
N VAL A 74 -3.59 19.69 3.43
CA VAL A 74 -2.44 19.95 4.32
C VAL A 74 -2.99 20.38 5.68
N PRO A 75 -2.53 19.79 6.80
CA PRO A 75 -2.90 20.27 8.13
C PRO A 75 -2.37 21.69 8.37
N HIS A 76 -3.13 22.51 9.10
CA HIS A 76 -2.67 23.83 9.55
C HIS A 76 -2.30 23.78 11.02
N PHE A 77 -1.06 24.15 11.35
CA PHE A 77 -0.51 24.09 12.70
C PHE A 77 -0.42 25.47 13.37
N GLY A 78 -0.28 26.55 12.59
CA GLY A 78 -0.07 27.90 13.11
C GLY A 78 1.37 28.16 13.59
N ASP A 79 2.33 27.33 13.16
CA ASP A 79 3.74 27.41 13.53
C ASP A 79 4.67 27.00 12.37
N GLU A 80 5.96 26.80 12.65
CA GLU A 80 6.96 26.47 11.63
C GLU A 80 6.67 25.19 10.84
N ARG A 81 5.81 24.29 11.35
CA ARG A 81 5.37 23.08 10.63
C ARG A 81 4.54 23.41 9.39
N ASP A 82 3.87 24.58 9.34
CA ASP A 82 3.18 25.04 8.13
C ASP A 82 4.17 25.28 6.97
N GLY A 83 5.42 25.61 7.30
CA GLY A 83 6.54 25.64 6.36
C GLY A 83 7.10 24.25 6.03
N GLY A 84 6.64 23.18 6.66
CA GLY A 84 7.10 21.81 6.44
C GLY A 84 6.53 21.17 5.17
N ALA A 85 6.59 19.84 5.12
CA ALA A 85 6.07 19.01 4.04
C ALA A 85 4.94 18.07 4.51
N PHE A 86 4.10 18.53 5.43
CA PHE A 86 3.00 17.73 5.96
C PHE A 86 1.83 17.63 4.97
N VAL A 87 1.09 16.52 5.06
CA VAL A 87 -0.20 16.28 4.39
C VAL A 87 -1.11 15.51 5.35
N GLN A 88 -2.43 15.59 5.15
CA GLN A 88 -3.38 14.81 5.92
C GLN A 88 -3.41 13.35 5.44
N PRO A 89 -3.56 12.36 6.34
CA PRO A 89 -3.86 11.00 5.93
C PRO A 89 -5.23 10.98 5.25
N THR A 90 -5.30 10.37 4.08
CA THR A 90 -6.43 10.58 3.15
C THR A 90 -7.09 9.27 2.78
N ILE A 91 -8.42 9.28 2.74
CA ILE A 91 -9.23 8.13 2.32
C ILE A 91 -10.15 8.55 1.18
N TRP A 92 -10.15 7.77 0.11
CA TRP A 92 -11.06 7.92 -1.02
C TRP A 92 -12.02 6.74 -1.14
N THR A 93 -13.21 7.00 -1.68
CA THR A 93 -14.13 5.98 -2.19
C THR A 93 -14.70 6.45 -3.53
N GLY A 94 -15.42 5.57 -4.23
CA GLY A 94 -16.22 5.93 -5.41
C GLY A 94 -15.47 5.98 -6.75
N LEU A 95 -14.13 5.98 -6.75
CA LEU A 95 -13.36 5.89 -8.00
C LEU A 95 -13.56 4.52 -8.71
N PRO A 96 -13.67 4.50 -10.05
CA PRO A 96 -13.67 3.27 -10.83
C PRO A 96 -12.25 2.66 -10.90
N ASP A 97 -12.16 1.33 -11.08
CA ASP A 97 -10.88 0.60 -11.12
C ASP A 97 -9.88 1.12 -12.18
N GLY A 98 -10.33 1.80 -13.23
CA GLY A 98 -9.50 2.40 -14.27
C GLY A 98 -8.98 3.82 -13.98
N ALA A 99 -9.35 4.41 -12.84
CA ALA A 99 -8.89 5.74 -12.43
C ALA A 99 -7.37 5.76 -12.21
N ARG A 100 -6.71 6.85 -12.59
CA ARG A 100 -5.25 7.00 -12.47
C ARG A 100 -4.81 6.96 -11.01
N CYS A 101 -5.59 7.56 -10.11
CA CYS A 101 -5.34 7.50 -8.66
C CYS A 101 -5.31 6.09 -8.07
N LEU A 102 -5.78 5.06 -8.79
CA LEU A 102 -5.70 3.65 -8.37
C LEU A 102 -4.59 2.87 -9.08
N ASN A 103 -4.09 3.36 -10.21
CA ASN A 103 -3.17 2.63 -11.08
C ASN A 103 -1.75 3.20 -11.09
N GLU A 104 -1.56 4.43 -10.61
CA GLU A 104 -0.28 5.10 -10.48
C GLU A 104 0.11 5.22 -9.00
N GLU A 105 1.40 5.02 -8.67
CA GLU A 105 1.87 5.07 -7.28
C GLU A 105 1.94 6.52 -6.76
N VAL A 106 1.13 6.83 -5.75
CA VAL A 106 1.13 8.16 -5.10
C VAL A 106 2.34 8.29 -4.17
N PHE A 107 2.60 7.25 -3.38
CA PHE A 107 3.63 7.17 -2.33
C PHE A 107 3.38 8.16 -1.17
N GLY A 108 2.10 8.43 -0.90
CA GLY A 108 1.61 9.29 0.19
C GLY A 108 0.81 8.51 1.23
N PRO A 109 0.35 9.14 2.32
CA PRO A 109 -0.52 8.51 3.31
C PRO A 109 -1.97 8.46 2.79
N VAL A 110 -2.22 7.67 1.75
CA VAL A 110 -3.53 7.60 1.09
C VAL A 110 -3.94 6.17 0.79
N CYS A 111 -5.25 5.91 0.84
CA CYS A 111 -5.83 4.71 0.25
C CYS A 111 -7.21 4.98 -0.34
N HIS A 112 -7.57 4.22 -1.37
CA HIS A 112 -8.94 4.10 -1.85
C HIS A 112 -9.57 2.79 -1.39
N ILE A 113 -10.84 2.84 -1.05
CA ILE A 113 -11.61 1.69 -0.57
C ILE A 113 -12.76 1.41 -1.54
N ALA A 114 -12.82 0.18 -2.04
CA ALA A 114 -13.89 -0.28 -2.93
C ALA A 114 -14.59 -1.53 -2.37
N PRO A 115 -15.91 -1.67 -2.57
CA PRO A 115 -16.62 -2.90 -2.24
C PRO A 115 -16.35 -4.00 -3.28
N PHE A 116 -16.43 -5.26 -2.89
CA PHE A 116 -16.48 -6.43 -3.78
C PHE A 116 -17.50 -7.47 -3.27
N ASP A 117 -17.94 -8.38 -4.15
CA ASP A 117 -18.99 -9.36 -3.84
C ASP A 117 -18.53 -10.83 -3.92
N SER A 118 -17.41 -11.11 -4.60
CA SER A 118 -16.89 -12.49 -4.69
C SER A 118 -15.36 -12.58 -4.66
N GLU A 119 -14.86 -13.75 -4.25
CA GLU A 119 -13.43 -14.06 -4.19
C GLU A 119 -12.75 -13.93 -5.57
N ASP A 120 -13.36 -14.49 -6.61
CA ASP A 120 -12.79 -14.45 -7.96
C ASP A 120 -12.78 -13.03 -8.53
N GLU A 121 -13.81 -12.23 -8.23
CA GLU A 121 -13.85 -10.81 -8.62
C GLU A 121 -12.70 -10.03 -7.97
N VAL A 122 -12.54 -10.10 -6.65
CA VAL A 122 -11.51 -9.32 -5.96
C VAL A 122 -10.10 -9.76 -6.34
N ILE A 123 -9.88 -11.06 -6.61
CA ILE A 123 -8.59 -11.55 -7.12
C ILE A 123 -8.29 -10.95 -8.49
N ARG A 124 -9.27 -10.93 -9.41
CA ARG A 124 -9.09 -10.30 -10.74
C ARG A 124 -8.75 -8.81 -10.60
N ARG A 125 -9.50 -8.08 -9.76
CA ARG A 125 -9.30 -6.64 -9.55
C ARG A 125 -7.96 -6.32 -8.88
N ALA A 126 -7.55 -7.10 -7.88
CA ALA A 126 -6.23 -6.94 -7.25
C ALA A 126 -5.08 -7.18 -8.25
N ASN A 127 -5.23 -8.17 -9.13
CA ASN A 127 -4.24 -8.52 -10.15
C ASN A 127 -4.24 -7.60 -11.38
N ALA A 128 -5.32 -6.84 -11.61
CA ALA A 128 -5.43 -5.81 -12.62
C ALA A 128 -4.60 -4.58 -12.21
N SER A 129 -3.29 -4.67 -12.46
CA SER A 129 -2.31 -3.62 -12.20
C SER A 129 -1.03 -3.98 -12.96
N ASP A 130 -0.28 -2.98 -13.41
CA ASP A 130 1.06 -3.19 -13.96
C ASP A 130 2.11 -3.46 -12.86
N TYR A 131 1.73 -3.26 -11.59
CA TYR A 131 2.54 -3.57 -10.42
C TYR A 131 2.20 -4.93 -9.80
N GLY A 132 3.11 -5.43 -8.98
CA GLY A 132 3.02 -6.74 -8.34
C GLY A 132 3.98 -6.92 -7.17
N LEU A 133 4.01 -5.97 -6.23
CA LEU A 133 4.95 -6.04 -5.11
C LEU A 133 4.43 -6.91 -3.96
N ALA A 134 3.38 -6.46 -3.28
CA ALA A 134 2.84 -7.15 -2.11
C ALA A 134 1.32 -7.01 -1.98
N ALA A 135 0.70 -7.91 -1.21
CA ALA A 135 -0.69 -7.84 -0.82
C ALA A 135 -0.91 -8.33 0.62
N SER A 136 -1.94 -7.82 1.29
CA SER A 136 -2.41 -8.32 2.58
C SER A 136 -3.85 -8.80 2.47
N VAL A 137 -4.11 -10.02 2.92
CA VAL A 137 -5.44 -10.64 2.96
C VAL A 137 -5.91 -10.74 4.41
N TRP A 138 -7.13 -10.29 4.69
CA TRP A 138 -7.72 -10.33 6.03
C TRP A 138 -8.91 -11.29 6.04
N THR A 139 -8.76 -12.43 6.71
CA THR A 139 -9.82 -13.44 6.85
C THR A 139 -9.53 -14.40 8.00
N THR A 140 -10.58 -14.87 8.67
CA THR A 140 -10.49 -15.93 9.69
C THR A 140 -10.63 -17.33 9.09
N ASN A 141 -10.95 -17.45 7.80
CA ASN A 141 -11.14 -18.73 7.14
C ASN A 141 -9.80 -19.26 6.58
N LEU A 142 -9.32 -20.37 7.15
CA LEU A 142 -8.05 -21.00 6.78
C LEU A 142 -7.99 -21.37 5.29
N SER A 143 -9.04 -22.00 4.76
CA SER A 143 -9.08 -22.42 3.35
C SER A 143 -9.10 -21.21 2.41
N ARG A 144 -9.80 -20.12 2.77
CA ARG A 144 -9.82 -18.87 2.01
C ARG A 144 -8.42 -18.26 1.97
N ALA A 145 -7.72 -18.19 3.11
CA ALA A 145 -6.35 -17.67 3.17
C ALA A 145 -5.41 -18.39 2.21
N HIS A 146 -5.39 -19.73 2.25
CA HIS A 146 -4.52 -20.55 1.40
C HIS A 146 -4.96 -20.65 -0.06
N ARG A 147 -6.23 -20.40 -0.38
CA ARG A 147 -6.71 -20.40 -1.78
C ARG A 147 -6.56 -19.03 -2.45
N VAL A 148 -6.79 -17.94 -1.72
CA VAL A 148 -6.68 -16.57 -2.25
C VAL A 148 -5.22 -16.17 -2.40
N GLY A 149 -4.40 -16.36 -1.36
CA GLY A 149 -3.02 -15.86 -1.33
C GLY A 149 -2.19 -16.24 -2.56
N PRO A 150 -2.10 -17.54 -2.93
CA PRO A 150 -1.32 -17.97 -4.10
C PRO A 150 -1.84 -17.47 -5.45
N ARG A 151 -3.08 -16.96 -5.52
CA ARG A 151 -3.69 -16.43 -6.75
C ARG A 151 -3.41 -14.94 -6.95
N LEU A 152 -2.81 -14.26 -5.97
CA LEU A 152 -2.40 -12.87 -6.11
C LEU A 152 -1.04 -12.80 -6.81
N HIS A 153 -0.98 -12.05 -7.91
CA HIS A 153 0.21 -11.90 -8.75
C HIS A 153 1.16 -10.86 -8.16
N VAL A 154 1.69 -11.18 -6.98
CA VAL A 154 2.62 -10.35 -6.21
C VAL A 154 3.78 -11.20 -5.69
N GLY A 155 4.87 -10.56 -5.28
CA GLY A 155 6.00 -11.28 -4.70
C GLY A 155 5.77 -11.73 -3.26
N ILE A 156 4.95 -11.00 -2.50
CA ILE A 156 4.75 -11.21 -1.06
C ILE A 156 3.26 -11.14 -0.73
N VAL A 157 2.75 -12.12 0.01
CA VAL A 157 1.40 -12.09 0.56
C VAL A 157 1.46 -12.26 2.06
N TRP A 158 0.85 -11.33 2.80
CA TRP A 158 0.57 -11.49 4.22
C TRP A 158 -0.89 -11.89 4.44
N VAL A 159 -1.14 -12.69 5.47
CA VAL A 159 -2.49 -13.00 5.94
C VAL A 159 -2.64 -12.52 7.38
N ASN A 160 -3.65 -11.69 7.64
CA ASN A 160 -3.96 -11.10 8.96
C ASN A 160 -2.81 -10.32 9.61
N THR A 161 -1.90 -9.81 8.79
CA THR A 161 -0.81 -8.94 9.22
C THR A 161 -0.33 -8.11 8.03
N TRP A 162 0.58 -7.19 8.29
CA TRP A 162 1.22 -6.38 7.27
C TRP A 162 2.66 -6.10 7.69
N PHE A 163 3.56 -6.12 6.70
CA PHE A 163 4.98 -5.79 6.86
C PHE A 163 5.75 -6.61 7.91
N SER A 164 5.29 -7.81 8.24
CA SER A 164 6.08 -8.77 9.00
C SER A 164 7.22 -9.32 8.14
N ARG A 165 8.47 -9.24 8.63
CA ARG A 165 9.67 -9.55 7.87
C ARG A 165 10.50 -10.62 8.55
N ASP A 166 10.70 -11.74 7.86
CA ASP A 166 11.78 -12.69 8.12
C ASP A 166 12.85 -12.52 7.04
N LEU A 167 14.07 -12.15 7.43
CA LEU A 167 15.18 -11.83 6.52
C LEU A 167 15.65 -13.03 5.68
N ARG A 168 15.22 -14.25 6.02
CA ARG A 168 15.56 -15.47 5.27
C ARG A 168 14.60 -15.72 4.10
N THR A 169 13.42 -15.09 4.11
CA THR A 169 12.40 -15.26 3.06
C THR A 169 12.74 -14.44 1.82
N PRO A 170 12.35 -14.91 0.61
CA PRO A 170 12.57 -14.16 -0.61
C PRO A 170 11.72 -12.88 -0.60
N PHE A 171 12.35 -11.75 -0.94
CA PHE A 171 11.72 -10.44 -1.05
C PHE A 171 12.00 -9.85 -2.43
N GLY A 172 10.98 -9.27 -3.04
CA GLY A 172 11.03 -8.68 -4.38
C GLY A 172 9.68 -8.84 -5.09
N GLY A 173 9.42 -7.99 -6.08
CA GLY A 173 8.13 -7.96 -6.80
C GLY A 173 8.13 -8.75 -8.11
N VAL A 174 7.01 -8.65 -8.81
CA VAL A 174 6.87 -9.06 -10.22
C VAL A 174 6.38 -7.87 -11.05
N LYS A 175 6.36 -8.02 -12.38
CA LYS A 175 5.97 -6.95 -13.32
C LYS A 175 6.83 -5.69 -13.13
N LEU A 176 6.24 -4.49 -13.10
CA LEU A 176 6.98 -3.24 -12.88
C LEU A 176 7.56 -3.11 -11.46
N SER A 177 7.19 -3.98 -10.52
CA SER A 177 7.69 -3.94 -9.14
C SER A 177 9.05 -4.59 -8.92
N GLY A 178 9.71 -5.07 -9.98
CA GLY A 178 11.11 -5.50 -9.93
C GLY A 178 11.37 -6.87 -10.57
N ILE A 179 12.66 -7.22 -10.62
CA ILE A 179 13.20 -8.45 -11.21
C ILE A 179 14.18 -9.06 -10.20
N GLY A 180 14.19 -10.39 -10.08
CA GLY A 180 15.03 -11.10 -9.12
C GLY A 180 14.43 -11.14 -7.70
N ARG A 181 15.17 -11.72 -6.75
CA ARG A 181 14.79 -11.81 -5.34
C ARG A 181 16.03 -11.62 -4.48
N GLU A 182 15.84 -10.99 -3.33
CA GLU A 182 16.82 -10.89 -2.25
C GLU A 182 16.27 -11.52 -0.96
N GLY A 183 17.10 -11.64 0.07
CA GLY A 183 16.82 -12.32 1.33
C GLY A 183 17.37 -13.75 1.35
N GLY A 184 17.86 -14.20 2.50
CA GLY A 184 18.40 -15.55 2.69
C GLY A 184 19.34 -16.01 1.56
N ARG A 185 19.09 -17.20 1.02
CA ARG A 185 19.90 -17.77 -0.07
C ARG A 185 19.81 -17.00 -1.38
N TRP A 186 18.71 -16.29 -1.64
CA TRP A 186 18.52 -15.58 -2.91
C TRP A 186 19.51 -14.41 -3.03
N SER A 187 19.83 -13.74 -1.92
CA SER A 187 20.92 -12.76 -1.90
C SER A 187 22.28 -13.43 -2.09
N LEU A 188 22.54 -14.59 -1.48
CA LEU A 188 23.81 -15.30 -1.68
C LEU A 188 24.01 -15.66 -3.15
N ASP A 189 22.97 -16.19 -3.80
CA ASP A 189 22.98 -16.53 -5.21
C ASP A 189 23.19 -15.29 -6.10
N PHE A 190 22.61 -14.14 -5.73
CA PHE A 190 22.74 -12.89 -6.50
C PHE A 190 24.09 -12.19 -6.33
N TYR A 191 24.64 -12.18 -5.11
CA TYR A 191 25.92 -11.51 -4.80
C TYR A 191 27.15 -12.40 -5.01
N SER A 192 26.99 -13.58 -5.61
CA SER A 192 28.08 -14.53 -5.88
C SER A 192 28.15 -14.91 -7.35
N GLU A 193 29.36 -15.09 -7.86
CA GLU A 193 29.57 -15.73 -9.17
C GLU A 193 29.50 -17.25 -9.01
N THR A 194 28.43 -17.88 -9.53
CA THR A 194 28.24 -19.33 -9.40
C THR A 194 29.07 -20.09 -10.44
N SER A 195 29.96 -20.97 -9.99
CA SER A 195 30.85 -21.77 -10.85
C SER A 195 30.63 -23.27 -10.67
N ASN A 196 30.53 -24.01 -11.79
CA ASN A 196 30.45 -25.48 -11.82
C ASN A 196 31.72 -26.08 -12.46
N ILE A 197 32.39 -27.00 -11.76
CA ILE A 197 33.59 -27.69 -12.26
C ILE A 197 33.25 -29.16 -12.50
N CYS A 198 33.30 -29.61 -13.76
CA CYS A 198 33.05 -30.99 -14.14
C CYS A 198 34.36 -31.70 -14.49
N ILE A 199 34.59 -32.88 -13.91
CA ILE A 199 35.79 -33.71 -14.16
C ILE A 199 35.34 -35.01 -14.87
N LYS A 200 35.85 -35.25 -16.08
CA LYS A 200 35.66 -36.55 -16.76
C LYS A 200 36.54 -37.59 -16.07
N VAL A 201 35.90 -38.56 -15.41
CA VAL A 201 36.51 -39.80 -14.88
C VAL A 201 36.57 -40.86 -15.97
#